data_AF-A0A971GRV1-F1
#
_entry.id   AF-A0A971GRV1-F1
#
_cell.length_a   1.000
_cell.length_b   1.000
_cell.length_c   1.000
_cell.angle_alpha   90.00
_cell.angle_beta   90.00
_cell.angle_gamma   90.00
#
_symmetry.space_group_name_H-M   'P 1'
#
loop_
_entity.id
_entity.type
_entity.pdbx_description
1 polymer ?
#
loop_
_entity_poly.entity_id
_entity_poly.type
_entity_poly.pdbx_seq_one_letter_code
_entity_poly.pdbx_strand_id
1 'polypeptide(L)'
;MRNTLVLLLLILAIALSGCGSAVTHTPKAFPPPPTATPERAANADATPRADTWEPQADDATLQRGNVFLDHVDLQVHETYPPKYFLVLEGSLPTPCHALRVVIPRPTGSGDLPIEVYAVRVRSGMCAQVLKPFSETIPLDMLPPGQYRVTLNHAPIGDILIETDRQNTLTKGWELYTWEDDGQLMYTLLPGTNRAKTLDELISSPRTTADLEQLKVTLSGFPAGETITWMQLDGGPMRLPDDATQQELADWCAERGLILQRTNL
;
A
#
# COMPACT_ATOMS: atom_id res chain seq x y z
N MET A 1 -23.10 65.04 10.49
CA MET A 1 -22.24 65.88 9.62
C MET A 1 -20.74 65.86 9.97
N ARG A 2 -20.29 65.22 11.07
CA ARG A 2 -18.86 65.21 11.48
C ARG A 2 -18.04 64.01 10.94
N ASN A 3 -18.69 62.96 10.42
CA ASN A 3 -18.01 61.77 9.89
C ASN A 3 -17.85 61.75 8.36
N THR A 4 -18.56 62.61 7.62
CA THR A 4 -18.39 62.72 6.15
C THR A 4 -17.15 63.51 5.76
N LEU A 5 -16.65 64.40 6.65
CA LEU A 5 -15.43 65.19 6.40
C LEU A 5 -14.14 64.36 6.54
N VAL A 6 -14.13 63.36 7.42
CA VAL A 6 -12.97 62.49 7.64
C VAL A 6 -12.77 61.51 6.47
N LEU A 7 -13.87 61.04 5.87
CA LEU A 7 -13.80 60.13 4.72
C LEU A 7 -13.28 60.83 3.44
N LEU A 8 -13.54 62.13 3.30
CA LEU A 8 -13.10 62.92 2.13
C LEU A 8 -11.62 63.32 2.20
N LEU A 9 -11.04 63.41 3.40
CA LEU A 9 -9.61 63.70 3.61
C LEU A 9 -8.70 62.48 3.39
N LEU A 10 -9.22 61.24 3.51
CA LEU A 10 -8.44 60.02 3.31
C LEU A 10 -8.30 59.62 1.83
N ILE A 11 -9.23 60.05 0.97
CA ILE A 11 -9.21 59.74 -0.47
C ILE A 11 -8.25 60.69 -1.24
N LEU A 12 -7.96 61.89 -0.71
CA LEU A 12 -7.06 62.85 -1.36
C LEU A 12 -5.55 62.53 -1.15
N ALA A 13 -5.21 61.60 -0.25
CA ALA A 13 -3.83 61.22 0.03
C ALA A 13 -3.26 60.14 -0.92
N ILE A 14 -4.07 59.55 -1.81
CA ILE A 14 -3.64 58.47 -2.72
C ILE A 14 -3.20 59.02 -4.11
N ALA A 15 -3.32 60.33 -4.35
CA ALA A 15 -3.14 60.90 -5.70
C ALA A 15 -1.72 61.40 -6.05
N LEU A 16 -0.69 61.26 -5.22
CA LEU A 16 0.66 61.77 -5.53
C LEU A 16 1.82 60.84 -5.12
N SER A 17 2.03 59.77 -5.90
CA SER A 17 3.34 59.08 -6.04
C SER A 17 3.24 58.09 -7.21
N GLY A 18 4.00 58.14 -8.29
CA GLY A 18 5.07 59.03 -8.72
C GLY A 18 5.38 58.72 -10.18
N CYS A 19 5.91 59.73 -10.89
CA CYS A 19 6.51 59.57 -12.21
C CYS A 19 7.68 58.58 -12.16
N GLY A 20 7.61 57.51 -12.95
CA GLY A 20 8.75 56.68 -13.32
C GLY A 20 9.10 56.95 -14.78
N SER A 21 10.25 57.58 -15.02
CA SER A 21 10.76 57.92 -16.35
C SER A 21 10.82 56.71 -17.28
N ALA A 22 10.29 56.84 -18.49
CA ALA A 22 10.56 55.89 -19.57
C ALA A 22 12.03 56.02 -19.99
N VAL A 23 12.84 55.02 -19.64
CA VAL A 23 14.21 54.88 -20.16
C VAL A 23 14.11 54.29 -21.55
N THR A 24 14.39 55.12 -22.56
CA THR A 24 14.54 54.69 -23.95
C THR A 24 15.83 53.86 -24.07
N HIS A 25 15.73 52.54 -23.91
CA HIS A 25 16.83 51.63 -24.23
C HIS A 25 16.97 51.57 -25.75
N THR A 26 18.03 52.21 -26.26
CA THR A 26 18.57 51.96 -27.59
C THR A 26 18.94 50.47 -27.67
N PRO A 27 18.46 49.69 -28.65
CA PRO A 27 18.87 48.31 -28.78
C PRO A 27 20.34 48.27 -29.19
N LYS A 28 21.23 47.95 -28.23
CA LYS A 28 22.59 47.52 -28.56
C LYS A 28 22.47 46.20 -29.32
N ALA A 29 22.99 46.17 -30.54
CA ALA A 29 23.16 44.95 -31.30
C ALA A 29 23.95 43.93 -30.46
N PHE A 30 23.39 42.74 -30.29
CA PHE A 30 24.09 41.62 -29.67
C PHE A 30 25.27 41.21 -30.57
N PRO A 31 26.48 40.99 -30.03
CA PRO A 31 27.50 40.26 -30.77
C PRO A 31 26.99 38.82 -31.04
N PRO A 32 27.34 38.21 -32.18
CA PRO A 32 26.94 36.85 -32.47
C PRO A 32 27.46 35.89 -31.39
N PRO A 33 26.71 34.82 -31.07
CA PRO A 33 27.13 33.86 -30.06
C PRO A 33 28.47 33.22 -30.44
N PRO A 34 29.38 32.98 -29.48
CA PRO A 34 30.60 32.24 -29.76
C PRO A 34 30.23 30.86 -30.32
N THR A 35 30.84 30.52 -31.45
CA THR A 35 30.74 29.20 -32.09
C THR A 35 31.01 28.12 -31.05
N ALA A 36 29.97 27.32 -30.74
CA ALA A 36 30.09 26.19 -29.84
C ALA A 36 31.17 25.24 -30.37
N THR A 37 32.26 25.14 -29.60
CA THR A 37 33.22 24.05 -29.74
C THR A 37 32.48 22.77 -29.32
N PRO A 38 32.63 21.62 -30.01
CA PRO A 38 31.98 20.40 -29.58
C PRO A 38 32.59 19.96 -28.25
N GLU A 39 31.87 20.24 -27.17
CA GLU A 39 32.24 19.81 -25.83
C GLU A 39 32.06 18.30 -25.76
N ARG A 40 33.20 17.64 -25.91
CA ARG A 40 33.49 16.24 -25.68
C ARG A 40 32.64 15.68 -24.54
N ALA A 41 31.83 14.68 -24.87
CA ALA A 41 31.07 13.85 -23.94
C ALA A 41 31.94 13.41 -22.76
N ALA A 42 31.70 14.00 -21.60
CA ALA A 42 32.15 13.54 -20.31
C ALA A 42 30.97 13.69 -19.35
N ASN A 43 30.14 12.66 -19.26
CA ASN A 43 30.06 11.86 -18.05
C ASN A 43 29.13 10.68 -18.27
N ALA A 44 29.70 9.52 -18.01
CA ALA A 44 29.03 8.25 -17.95
C ALA A 44 28.02 8.24 -16.78
N ASP A 45 26.86 7.67 -17.07
CA ASP A 45 26.06 6.89 -16.13
C ASP A 45 25.59 7.57 -14.84
N ALA A 46 24.64 8.49 -14.99
CA ALA A 46 23.69 8.78 -13.91
C ALA A 46 22.32 8.28 -14.38
N THR A 47 21.98 7.04 -14.07
CA THR A 47 20.59 6.60 -14.11
C THR A 47 19.78 7.60 -13.26
N PRO A 48 18.64 8.14 -13.74
CA PRO A 48 17.80 9.00 -12.93
C PRO A 48 17.44 8.28 -11.63
N ARG A 49 17.93 8.78 -10.49
CA ARG A 49 17.58 8.20 -9.19
C ARG A 49 16.08 8.30 -9.03
N ALA A 50 15.41 7.18 -8.76
CA ALA A 50 14.00 7.19 -8.47
C ALA A 50 13.76 8.06 -7.22
N ASP A 51 12.86 9.04 -7.32
CA ASP A 51 12.27 9.73 -6.17
C ASP A 51 11.30 8.74 -5.49
N THR A 52 11.85 7.67 -4.91
CA THR A 52 11.12 6.72 -4.07
C THR A 52 11.44 6.97 -2.59
N TRP A 53 10.51 6.64 -1.72
CA TRP A 53 10.66 6.71 -0.26
C TRP A 53 11.54 5.57 0.28
N GLU A 54 11.74 4.49 -0.48
CA GLU A 54 12.54 3.34 -0.03
C GLU A 54 14.05 3.67 0.04
N PRO A 55 14.75 3.23 1.10
CA PRO A 55 16.21 3.26 1.15
C PRO A 55 16.86 2.55 -0.04
N GLN A 56 17.77 3.26 -0.69
CA GLN A 56 18.57 2.79 -1.81
C GLN A 56 19.94 2.36 -1.31
N ALA A 57 20.58 1.41 -2.00
CA ALA A 57 21.87 0.83 -1.58
C ALA A 57 22.98 1.89 -1.41
N ASP A 58 22.99 2.92 -2.27
CA ASP A 58 23.98 4.00 -2.28
C ASP A 58 23.67 5.12 -1.26
N ASP A 59 22.47 5.14 -0.66
CA ASP A 59 22.12 6.09 0.43
C ASP A 59 23.07 5.96 1.63
N ALA A 60 23.69 4.79 1.82
CA ALA A 60 24.61 4.54 2.93
C ALA A 60 25.80 5.52 2.95
N THR A 61 26.15 6.09 1.79
CA THR A 61 27.23 7.08 1.65
C THR A 61 26.75 8.52 1.68
N LEU A 62 25.42 8.74 1.69
CA LEU A 62 24.83 10.07 1.63
C LEU A 62 24.62 10.65 3.03
N GLN A 63 24.69 11.97 3.10
CA GLN A 63 24.41 12.69 4.33
C GLN A 63 22.91 12.58 4.67
N ARG A 64 22.61 12.00 5.83
CA ARG A 64 21.28 12.02 6.43
C ARG A 64 20.97 13.39 7.02
N GLY A 65 19.70 13.76 7.00
CA GLY A 65 19.17 14.99 7.56
C GLY A 65 17.75 14.82 8.07
N ASN A 66 17.21 15.90 8.62
CA ASN A 66 15.86 15.91 9.21
C ASN A 66 14.77 15.97 8.14
N VAL A 67 13.58 15.54 8.52
CA VAL A 67 12.33 15.72 7.80
C VAL A 67 11.39 16.54 8.69
N PHE A 68 10.66 17.49 8.11
CA PHE A 68 9.64 18.23 8.82
C PHE A 68 8.29 17.57 8.52
N LEU A 69 7.65 16.96 9.52
CA LEU A 69 6.37 16.27 9.36
C LEU A 69 5.24 17.22 9.79
N ASP A 70 4.27 17.40 8.90
CA ASP A 70 3.07 18.22 9.15
C ASP A 70 1.88 17.31 9.52
N HIS A 71 1.77 16.14 8.88
CA HIS A 71 0.73 15.15 9.14
C HIS A 71 1.31 13.74 9.14
N VAL A 72 0.88 12.95 10.12
CA VAL A 72 1.21 11.53 10.25
C VAL A 72 -0.07 10.82 10.61
N ASP A 73 -0.46 9.85 9.80
CA ASP A 73 -1.68 9.08 10.00
C ASP A 73 -1.45 7.61 9.69
N LEU A 74 -2.10 6.76 10.45
CA LEU A 74 -2.07 5.32 10.29
C LEU A 74 -3.45 4.88 9.80
N GLN A 75 -3.59 4.72 8.50
CA GLN A 75 -4.84 4.42 7.85
C GLN A 75 -5.10 2.93 7.78
N VAL A 76 -6.32 2.55 8.15
CA VAL A 76 -6.84 1.20 7.97
C VAL A 76 -7.76 1.21 6.77
N HIS A 77 -7.46 0.38 5.79
CA HIS A 77 -8.36 0.13 4.68
C HIS A 77 -9.23 -1.08 5.02
N GLU A 78 -10.54 -0.93 4.79
CA GLU A 78 -11.57 -1.95 5.04
C GLU A 78 -11.55 -3.10 4.02
N THR A 79 -10.35 -3.52 3.59
CA THR A 79 -10.16 -4.81 2.93
C THR A 79 -10.16 -5.92 3.96
N TYR A 80 -10.40 -7.15 3.51
CA TYR A 80 -10.18 -8.31 4.36
C TYR A 80 -9.03 -9.19 3.80
N PRO A 81 -7.95 -9.46 4.58
CA PRO A 81 -7.66 -8.87 5.89
C PRO A 81 -7.43 -7.35 5.79
N PRO A 82 -7.60 -6.60 6.90
CA PRO A 82 -7.36 -5.16 6.93
C PRO A 82 -5.96 -4.84 6.45
N LYS A 83 -5.85 -3.87 5.54
CA LYS A 83 -4.55 -3.36 5.08
C LYS A 83 -4.25 -2.06 5.81
N TYR A 84 -3.00 -1.87 6.18
CA TYR A 84 -2.54 -0.69 6.91
C TYR A 84 -1.59 0.11 6.03
N PHE A 85 -1.77 1.43 6.06
CA PHE A 85 -0.96 2.39 5.33
C PHE A 85 -0.49 3.48 6.28
N LEU A 86 0.79 3.81 6.23
CA LEU A 86 1.34 4.98 6.88
C LEU A 86 1.29 6.16 5.89
N VAL A 87 0.49 7.17 6.22
CA VAL A 87 0.40 8.41 5.44
C VAL A 87 1.29 9.46 6.09
N LEU A 88 2.20 10.02 5.29
CA LEU A 88 3.14 11.05 5.72
C LEU A 88 3.01 12.27 4.83
N GLU A 89 2.77 13.43 5.43
CA GLU A 89 2.85 14.72 4.74
C GLU A 89 3.80 15.64 5.47
N GLY A 90 4.54 16.43 4.70
CA GLY A 90 5.51 17.34 5.28
C GLY A 90 6.41 18.00 4.26
N SER A 91 7.61 18.36 4.71
CA SER A 91 8.62 19.01 3.90
C SER A 91 10.03 18.48 4.14
N LEU A 92 10.81 18.39 3.07
CA LEU A 92 12.24 18.14 3.08
C LEU A 92 13.01 19.47 3.18
N PRO A 93 14.22 19.49 3.76
CA PRO A 93 14.97 20.73 3.98
C PRO A 93 15.31 21.51 2.70
N THR A 94 15.56 20.80 1.59
CA THR A 94 15.80 21.41 0.28
C THR A 94 15.34 20.47 -0.85
N PRO A 95 15.18 20.96 -2.10
CA PRO A 95 14.88 20.09 -3.23
C PRO A 95 16.00 19.09 -3.58
N CYS A 96 17.20 19.25 -3.02
CA CYS A 96 18.28 18.28 -3.19
C CYS A 96 18.17 17.06 -2.28
N HIS A 97 17.24 17.08 -1.33
CA HIS A 97 16.96 15.95 -0.46
C HIS A 97 15.89 15.05 -1.05
N ALA A 98 15.94 13.78 -0.69
CA ALA A 98 14.90 12.79 -0.92
C ALA A 98 14.45 12.18 0.42
N LEU A 99 13.17 11.82 0.52
CA LEU A 99 12.60 11.16 1.70
C LEU A 99 13.07 9.71 1.77
N ARG A 100 13.36 9.21 2.97
CA ARG A 100 13.63 7.79 3.24
C ARG A 100 12.83 7.31 4.43
N VAL A 101 12.22 6.13 4.26
CA VAL A 101 11.48 5.45 5.33
C VAL A 101 12.01 4.04 5.52
N VAL A 102 12.48 3.74 6.73
CA VAL A 102 12.94 2.41 7.11
C VAL A 102 11.84 1.74 7.91
N ILE A 103 11.35 0.62 7.39
CA ILE A 103 10.42 -0.27 8.08
C ILE A 103 11.21 -1.51 8.46
N PRO A 104 11.49 -1.75 9.75
CA PRO A 104 12.19 -2.96 10.16
C PRO A 104 11.31 -4.18 9.86
N ARG A 105 11.94 -5.32 9.58
CA ARG A 105 11.24 -6.61 9.48
C ARG A 105 11.33 -7.32 10.84
N PRO A 106 10.31 -7.20 11.72
CA PRO A 106 10.31 -7.89 12.99
C PRO A 106 10.21 -9.41 12.77
N THR A 107 10.62 -10.20 13.75
CA THR A 107 10.53 -11.68 13.70
C THR A 107 9.26 -12.22 14.39
N GLY A 108 8.37 -11.33 14.83
CA GLY A 108 7.13 -11.63 15.54
C GLY A 108 6.40 -10.35 15.96
N SER A 109 5.45 -10.44 16.90
CA SER A 109 4.71 -9.28 17.45
C SER A 109 5.59 -8.39 18.34
N GLY A 110 5.27 -7.11 18.47
CA GLY A 110 5.96 -6.19 19.38
C GLY A 110 6.06 -4.74 18.89
N ASP A 111 7.14 -4.05 19.22
CA ASP A 111 7.37 -2.68 18.73
C ASP A 111 7.75 -2.70 17.24
N LEU A 112 7.15 -1.80 16.46
CA LEU A 112 7.51 -1.51 15.07
C LEU A 112 8.06 -0.08 14.97
N PRO A 113 9.38 0.11 15.17
CA PRO A 113 10.00 1.42 15.10
C PRO A 113 10.31 1.80 13.65
N ILE A 114 9.44 2.59 13.04
CA ILE A 114 9.63 3.16 11.71
C ILE A 114 10.50 4.41 11.82
N GLU A 115 11.54 4.50 11.00
CA GLU A 115 12.40 5.68 10.92
C GLU A 115 12.13 6.45 9.63
N VAL A 116 12.03 7.78 9.74
CA VAL A 116 11.86 8.69 8.61
C VAL A 116 12.95 9.75 8.64
N TYR A 117 13.71 9.85 7.55
CA TYR A 117 14.79 10.81 7.41
C TYR A 117 14.94 11.31 5.97
N ALA A 118 15.72 12.38 5.80
CA ALA A 118 16.06 12.92 4.50
C ALA A 118 17.48 12.49 4.13
N VAL A 119 17.75 12.27 2.84
CA VAL A 119 19.10 12.05 2.31
C VAL A 119 19.42 13.05 1.21
N ARG A 120 20.63 13.61 1.23
CA ARG A 120 21.06 14.54 0.19
C ARG A 120 21.53 13.78 -1.06
N VAL A 121 20.67 13.69 -2.07
CA VAL A 121 20.92 12.91 -3.30
C VAL A 121 21.59 13.71 -4.42
N ARG A 122 21.48 15.05 -4.39
CA ARG A 122 22.09 15.94 -5.38
C ARG A 122 23.26 16.72 -4.77
N SER A 123 24.39 16.71 -5.48
CA SER A 123 25.56 17.53 -5.17
C SER A 123 25.44 18.92 -5.80
N GLY A 124 26.28 19.87 -5.34
CA GLY A 124 26.26 21.25 -5.83
C GLY A 124 25.38 22.22 -5.01
N MET A 125 25.14 23.41 -5.55
CA MET A 125 24.34 24.45 -4.90
C MET A 125 22.87 24.02 -4.88
N CYS A 126 22.26 24.03 -3.69
CA CYS A 126 20.87 23.69 -3.49
C CYS A 126 20.07 24.95 -3.13
N ALA A 127 18.90 25.10 -3.73
CA ALA A 127 17.95 26.13 -3.32
C ALA A 127 17.60 25.95 -1.84
N GLN A 128 17.59 27.05 -1.09
CA GLN A 128 17.33 27.06 0.35
C GLN A 128 15.83 27.23 0.62
N VAL A 129 15.03 26.35 0.03
CA VAL A 129 13.56 26.35 0.16
C VAL A 129 13.10 24.95 0.51
N LEU A 130 12.06 24.84 1.33
CA LEU A 130 11.49 23.55 1.68
C LEU A 130 10.85 22.88 0.45
N LYS A 131 11.04 21.58 0.29
CA LYS A 131 10.36 20.77 -0.75
C LYS A 131 9.24 19.97 -0.08
N PRO A 132 7.95 20.25 -0.37
CA PRO A 132 6.86 19.46 0.20
C PRO A 132 6.86 18.02 -0.33
N PHE A 133 6.30 17.10 0.45
CA PHE A 133 6.04 15.72 0.05
C PHE A 133 4.72 15.21 0.66
N SER A 134 4.13 14.21 0.02
CA SER A 134 2.99 13.44 0.50
C SER A 134 3.17 12.00 0.02
N GLU A 135 3.32 11.07 0.95
CA GLU A 135 3.62 9.66 0.68
C GLU A 135 2.66 8.75 1.44
N THR A 136 2.24 7.66 0.79
CA THR A 136 1.41 6.61 1.38
C THR A 136 2.18 5.30 1.31
N ILE A 137 2.55 4.78 2.47
CA ILE A 137 3.50 3.69 2.61
C ILE A 137 2.76 2.44 3.09
N PRO A 138 2.71 1.35 2.31
CA PRO A 138 2.04 0.13 2.73
C PRO A 138 2.83 -0.59 3.84
N LEU A 139 2.12 -1.13 4.84
CA LEU A 139 2.69 -1.94 5.93
C LEU A 139 2.36 -3.44 5.76
N ASP A 140 2.14 -3.89 4.53
CA ASP A 140 1.64 -5.22 4.18
C ASP A 140 2.69 -6.34 4.18
N MET A 141 3.98 -5.99 4.20
CA MET A 141 5.09 -6.95 4.24
C MET A 141 5.49 -7.40 5.66
N LEU A 142 4.70 -7.03 6.68
CA LEU A 142 4.97 -7.41 8.06
C LEU A 142 4.52 -8.85 8.32
N PRO A 143 5.26 -9.64 9.12
CA PRO A 143 4.75 -10.91 9.59
C PRO A 143 3.45 -10.73 10.39
N PRO A 144 2.62 -11.77 10.48
CA PRO A 144 1.43 -11.74 11.32
C PRO A 144 1.77 -11.44 12.78
N GLY A 145 1.00 -10.56 13.40
CA GLY A 145 1.25 -10.13 14.77
C GLY A 145 0.56 -8.83 15.16
N GLN A 146 0.63 -8.52 16.45
CA GLN A 146 0.25 -7.21 17.00
C GLN A 146 1.48 -6.32 17.07
N TYR A 147 1.35 -5.08 16.59
CA TYR A 147 2.45 -4.14 16.56
C TYR A 147 2.09 -2.81 17.18
N ARG A 148 2.97 -2.31 18.05
CA ARG A 148 2.95 -0.91 18.48
C ARG A 148 3.82 -0.09 17.55
N VAL A 149 3.20 0.72 16.71
CA VAL A 149 3.89 1.49 15.68
C VAL A 149 4.40 2.80 16.27
N THR A 150 5.71 3.04 16.08
CA THR A 150 6.33 4.32 16.43
C THR A 150 7.01 4.91 15.19
N LEU A 151 6.96 6.23 15.06
CA LEU A 151 7.64 7.00 14.02
C LEU A 151 8.69 7.89 14.66
N ASN A 152 9.97 7.67 14.37
CA ASN A 152 11.07 8.41 15.00
C ASN A 152 10.90 8.48 16.55
N HIS A 153 10.58 7.34 17.17
CA HIS A 153 10.29 7.16 18.60
C HIS A 153 8.95 7.70 19.13
N ALA A 154 8.17 8.43 18.34
CA ALA A 154 6.84 8.88 18.75
C ALA A 154 5.80 7.79 18.47
N PRO A 155 4.92 7.41 19.42
CA PRO A 155 3.86 6.45 19.16
C PRO A 155 2.82 7.04 18.21
N ILE A 156 2.41 6.28 17.20
CA ILE A 156 1.41 6.71 16.21
C ILE A 156 0.16 5.82 16.18
N GLY A 157 0.24 4.60 16.73
CA GLY A 157 -0.91 3.72 16.88
C GLY A 157 -0.50 2.25 16.98
N ASP A 158 -1.50 1.39 17.10
CA ASP A 158 -1.33 -0.06 17.11
C ASP A 158 -1.97 -0.67 15.86
N ILE A 159 -1.36 -1.72 15.31
CA ILE A 159 -1.91 -2.48 14.17
C ILE A 159 -1.92 -3.97 14.49
N LEU A 160 -2.91 -4.67 13.90
CA LEU A 160 -3.00 -6.12 13.94
C LEU A 160 -2.88 -6.65 12.52
N ILE A 161 -1.76 -7.32 12.23
CA ILE A 161 -1.55 -8.03 10.97
C ILE A 161 -2.02 -9.47 11.18
N GLU A 162 -3.18 -9.79 10.63
CA GLU A 162 -3.75 -11.13 10.72
C GLU A 162 -3.14 -12.05 9.66
N THR A 163 -2.82 -13.30 10.02
CA THR A 163 -2.78 -14.37 9.01
C THR A 163 -4.20 -14.59 8.53
N ASP A 164 -4.36 -14.88 7.24
CA ASP A 164 -5.60 -15.38 6.62
C ASP A 164 -6.25 -16.58 7.36
N ARG A 165 -5.56 -17.19 8.33
CA ARG A 165 -6.12 -18.24 9.20
C ARG A 165 -7.24 -17.79 10.14
N GLN A 166 -7.43 -16.50 10.41
CA GLN A 166 -8.47 -16.04 11.35
C GLN A 166 -9.77 -15.54 10.69
N ASN A 167 -9.85 -15.46 9.34
CA ASN A 167 -11.11 -15.05 8.67
C ASN A 167 -12.09 -16.14 8.32
N THR A 168 -11.76 -17.39 8.61
CA THR A 168 -12.74 -18.46 8.43
C THR A 168 -13.98 -18.18 9.30
N LEU A 169 -13.89 -17.27 10.28
CA LEU A 169 -14.93 -16.96 11.25
C LEU A 169 -16.11 -16.11 10.72
N THR A 170 -16.02 -15.39 9.60
CA THR A 170 -17.19 -14.60 9.09
C THR A 170 -17.89 -15.22 7.88
N LYS A 171 -17.21 -16.10 7.14
CA LYS A 171 -17.75 -16.75 5.93
C LYS A 171 -17.62 -18.27 5.90
N GLY A 172 -17.04 -18.86 6.94
CA GLY A 172 -16.75 -20.29 6.97
C GLY A 172 -15.65 -20.67 5.98
N TRP A 173 -15.74 -21.90 5.48
CA TRP A 173 -14.85 -22.45 4.47
C TRP A 173 -15.59 -22.63 3.16
N GLU A 174 -14.86 -22.56 2.06
CA GLU A 174 -15.36 -22.86 0.72
C GLU A 174 -14.80 -24.22 0.27
N LEU A 175 -15.69 -25.12 -0.11
CA LEU A 175 -15.36 -26.40 -0.74
C LEU A 175 -15.59 -26.29 -2.25
N TYR A 176 -14.55 -26.59 -3.02
CA TYR A 176 -14.60 -26.65 -4.47
C TYR A 176 -14.38 -28.08 -4.94
N THR A 177 -15.08 -28.45 -6.01
CA THR A 177 -14.85 -29.72 -6.71
C THR A 177 -14.65 -29.51 -8.19
N TRP A 178 -13.64 -30.17 -8.74
CA TRP A 178 -13.23 -30.02 -10.13
C TRP A 178 -12.63 -31.33 -10.64
N GLU A 179 -12.55 -31.50 -11.95
CA GLU A 179 -12.04 -32.70 -12.61
C GLU A 179 -10.63 -32.43 -13.16
N ASP A 180 -9.67 -33.30 -12.83
CA ASP A 180 -8.31 -33.33 -13.40
C ASP A 180 -8.03 -34.72 -13.96
N ASP A 181 -7.73 -34.81 -15.25
CA ASP A 181 -7.44 -36.09 -15.94
C ASP A 181 -8.47 -37.21 -15.63
N GLY A 182 -9.76 -36.86 -15.56
CA GLY A 182 -10.85 -37.79 -15.25
C GLY A 182 -10.97 -38.18 -13.77
N GLN A 183 -10.14 -37.62 -12.90
CA GLN A 183 -10.21 -37.77 -11.45
C GLN A 183 -10.87 -36.56 -10.81
N LEU A 184 -11.78 -36.81 -9.87
CA LEU A 184 -12.42 -35.74 -9.11
C LEU A 184 -11.47 -35.24 -8.01
N MET A 185 -11.29 -33.93 -7.96
CA MET A 185 -10.45 -33.20 -7.02
C MET A 185 -11.32 -32.37 -6.09
N TYR A 186 -10.91 -32.31 -4.83
CA TYR A 186 -11.52 -31.51 -3.78
C TYR A 186 -10.51 -30.49 -3.28
N THR A 187 -10.92 -29.23 -3.16
CA THR A 187 -10.10 -28.18 -2.60
C THR A 187 -10.89 -27.44 -1.53
N LEU A 188 -10.31 -27.32 -0.34
CA LEU A 188 -10.86 -26.54 0.75
C LEU A 188 -10.07 -25.24 0.95
N LEU A 189 -10.75 -24.10 0.92
CA LEU A 189 -10.15 -22.77 1.12
C LEU A 189 -10.92 -21.96 2.16
N PRO A 190 -10.26 -21.01 2.85
CA PRO A 190 -10.97 -20.02 3.64
C PRO A 190 -11.96 -19.22 2.78
N GLY A 191 -13.18 -19.03 3.30
CA GLY A 191 -14.22 -18.26 2.62
C GLY A 191 -13.87 -16.77 2.53
N THR A 192 -14.11 -16.14 1.37
CA THR A 192 -13.75 -14.72 1.15
C THR A 192 -14.84 -13.92 0.41
N ASN A 193 -14.68 -12.60 0.29
CA ASN A 193 -15.53 -11.74 -0.56
C ASN A 193 -15.11 -11.73 -2.04
N ARG A 194 -14.18 -12.60 -2.44
CA ARG A 194 -13.60 -12.65 -3.78
C ARG A 194 -13.83 -14.02 -4.41
N ALA A 195 -14.05 -14.06 -5.72
CA ALA A 195 -14.04 -15.31 -6.47
C ALA A 195 -12.64 -15.95 -6.43
N LYS A 196 -12.57 -17.26 -6.21
CA LYS A 196 -11.33 -18.03 -6.27
C LYS A 196 -10.94 -18.29 -7.72
N THR A 197 -9.65 -18.19 -8.02
CA THR A 197 -9.13 -18.51 -9.35
C THR A 197 -8.83 -20.00 -9.46
N LEU A 198 -8.88 -20.58 -10.66
CA LEU A 198 -8.55 -21.99 -10.86
C LEU A 198 -7.13 -22.32 -10.38
N ASP A 199 -6.14 -21.47 -10.69
CA ASP A 199 -4.76 -21.65 -10.23
C ASP A 199 -4.64 -21.71 -8.70
N GLU A 200 -5.43 -20.89 -7.98
CA GLU A 200 -5.49 -20.90 -6.51
C GLU A 200 -6.12 -22.19 -5.96
N LEU A 201 -7.13 -22.74 -6.65
CA LEU A 201 -7.70 -24.03 -6.29
C LEU A 201 -6.68 -25.15 -6.47
N ILE A 202 -6.04 -25.20 -7.63
CA ILE A 202 -5.10 -26.28 -7.99
C ILE A 202 -3.84 -26.23 -7.11
N SER A 203 -3.30 -25.05 -6.86
CA SER A 203 -2.06 -24.89 -6.07
C SER A 203 -2.25 -24.98 -4.56
N SER A 204 -3.49 -25.14 -4.08
CA SER A 204 -3.78 -25.22 -2.65
C SER A 204 -3.16 -26.48 -2.01
N PRO A 205 -2.49 -26.35 -0.86
CA PRO A 205 -1.96 -27.51 -0.11
C PRO A 205 -3.08 -28.38 0.51
N ARG A 206 -4.34 -27.93 0.44
CA ARG A 206 -5.53 -28.67 0.89
C ARG A 206 -6.29 -29.30 -0.26
N THR A 207 -5.68 -29.37 -1.44
CA THR A 207 -6.23 -30.10 -2.58
C THR A 207 -5.96 -31.59 -2.41
N THR A 208 -6.99 -32.41 -2.61
CA THR A 208 -6.89 -33.87 -2.55
C THR A 208 -7.86 -34.51 -3.55
N ALA A 209 -7.49 -35.66 -4.07
CA ALA A 209 -8.34 -36.48 -4.92
C ALA A 209 -9.05 -37.61 -4.16
N ASP A 210 -8.84 -37.68 -2.84
CA ASP A 210 -9.34 -38.72 -1.96
C ASP A 210 -10.40 -38.14 -1.01
N LEU A 211 -11.61 -38.68 -1.10
CA LEU A 211 -12.75 -38.30 -0.26
C LEU A 211 -12.48 -38.56 1.23
N GLU A 212 -11.75 -39.62 1.58
CA GLU A 212 -11.38 -39.90 2.97
C GLU A 212 -10.39 -38.87 3.49
N GLN A 213 -9.43 -38.44 2.67
CA GLN A 213 -8.51 -37.37 3.04
C GLN A 213 -9.21 -36.02 3.21
N LEU A 214 -10.25 -35.76 2.41
CA LEU A 214 -11.13 -34.59 2.62
C LEU A 214 -11.83 -34.69 3.97
N LYS A 215 -12.44 -35.83 4.30
CA LYS A 215 -13.08 -36.08 5.60
C LYS A 215 -12.10 -35.91 6.76
N VAL A 216 -10.88 -36.41 6.65
CA VAL A 216 -9.82 -36.18 7.65
C VAL A 216 -9.54 -34.68 7.82
N THR A 217 -9.44 -33.94 6.71
CA THR A 217 -9.24 -32.49 6.76
C THR A 217 -10.42 -31.78 7.45
N LEU A 218 -11.64 -32.19 7.13
CA LEU A 218 -12.87 -31.65 7.71
C LEU A 218 -12.99 -31.96 9.21
N SER A 219 -12.46 -33.09 9.67
CA SER A 219 -12.49 -33.47 11.09
C SER A 219 -11.69 -32.53 12.00
N GLY A 220 -10.81 -31.71 11.42
CA GLY A 220 -10.07 -30.66 12.13
C GLY A 220 -10.90 -29.41 12.46
N PHE A 221 -12.12 -29.28 11.93
CA PHE A 221 -12.98 -28.11 12.18
C PHE A 221 -13.80 -28.24 13.47
N PRO A 222 -14.05 -27.13 14.17
CA PRO A 222 -14.95 -27.13 15.32
C PRO A 222 -16.41 -27.40 14.88
N ALA A 223 -17.19 -28.01 15.77
CA ALA A 223 -18.63 -28.11 15.55
C ALA A 223 -19.26 -26.70 15.44
N GLY A 224 -20.22 -26.55 14.53
CA GLY A 224 -20.85 -25.29 14.16
C GLY A 224 -20.15 -24.56 13.01
N GLU A 225 -18.99 -25.04 12.54
CA GLU A 225 -18.31 -24.45 11.39
C GLU A 225 -19.12 -24.65 10.10
N THR A 226 -19.24 -23.59 9.31
CA THR A 226 -19.93 -23.61 8.02
C THR A 226 -18.97 -23.94 6.89
N ILE A 227 -19.30 -24.95 6.11
CA ILE A 227 -18.64 -25.32 4.86
C ILE A 227 -19.59 -25.00 3.71
N THR A 228 -19.21 -24.07 2.85
CA THR A 228 -19.98 -23.65 1.67
C THR A 228 -19.42 -24.37 0.45
N TRP A 229 -20.17 -25.32 -0.10
CA TRP A 229 -19.81 -25.98 -1.34
C TRP A 229 -20.16 -25.07 -2.52
N MET A 230 -19.10 -24.60 -3.17
CA MET A 230 -19.16 -23.64 -4.26
C MET A 230 -19.35 -24.37 -5.58
N GLN A 231 -20.48 -24.12 -6.23
CA GLN A 231 -20.74 -24.57 -7.59
C GLN A 231 -20.39 -23.43 -8.53
N LEU A 232 -19.30 -23.61 -9.27
CA LEU A 232 -18.88 -22.72 -10.35
C LEU A 232 -19.33 -23.31 -11.68
N ASP A 233 -19.96 -22.49 -12.52
CA ASP A 233 -20.35 -22.89 -13.86
C ASP A 233 -19.18 -22.76 -14.86
N GLY A 234 -18.92 -23.84 -15.60
CA GLY A 234 -17.93 -23.89 -16.68
C GLY A 234 -16.51 -24.29 -16.26
N GLY A 235 -15.68 -24.62 -17.26
CA GLY A 235 -14.32 -25.12 -17.04
C GLY A 235 -14.29 -26.55 -16.49
N PRO A 236 -13.24 -26.92 -15.71
CA PRO A 236 -13.12 -28.25 -15.10
C PRO A 236 -14.02 -28.42 -13.85
N MET A 237 -14.76 -27.38 -13.47
CA MET A 237 -15.58 -27.39 -12.26
C MET A 237 -16.73 -28.37 -12.41
N ARG A 238 -16.81 -29.34 -11.49
CA ARG A 238 -17.78 -30.43 -11.55
C ARG A 238 -18.13 -30.91 -10.16
N LEU A 239 -19.43 -31.15 -9.93
CA LEU A 239 -19.88 -31.81 -8.71
C LEU A 239 -19.66 -33.32 -8.81
N PRO A 240 -19.36 -33.99 -7.68
CA PRO A 240 -19.41 -35.45 -7.59
C PRO A 240 -20.82 -35.98 -7.91
N ASP A 241 -20.97 -37.30 -7.98
CA ASP A 241 -22.30 -37.90 -8.05
C ASP A 241 -23.15 -37.63 -6.78
N ASP A 242 -24.46 -37.80 -6.90
CA ASP A 242 -25.40 -37.52 -5.81
C ASP A 242 -25.14 -38.39 -4.57
N ALA A 243 -24.63 -39.61 -4.77
CA ALA A 243 -24.30 -40.53 -3.68
C ALA A 243 -23.16 -39.97 -2.82
N THR A 244 -22.06 -39.54 -3.46
CA THR A 244 -20.91 -38.93 -2.80
C THR A 244 -21.28 -37.60 -2.14
N GLN A 245 -22.12 -36.81 -2.82
CA GLN A 245 -22.61 -35.56 -2.25
C GLN A 245 -23.44 -35.79 -0.98
N GLN A 246 -24.33 -36.80 -0.99
CA GLN A 246 -25.14 -37.15 0.17
C GLN A 246 -24.28 -37.71 1.30
N GLU A 247 -23.33 -38.59 0.98
CA GLU A 247 -22.38 -39.15 1.94
C GLU A 247 -21.61 -38.06 2.68
N LEU A 248 -21.11 -37.05 1.95
CA LEU A 248 -20.38 -35.93 2.56
C LEU A 248 -21.30 -35.06 3.43
N ALA A 249 -22.55 -34.85 3.01
CA ALA A 249 -23.54 -34.09 3.78
C ALA A 249 -23.88 -34.79 5.10
N ASP A 250 -24.15 -36.10 5.07
CA ASP A 250 -24.45 -36.90 6.26
C ASP A 250 -23.23 -36.93 7.20
N TRP A 251 -22.03 -37.13 6.66
CA TRP A 251 -20.80 -37.15 7.44
C TRP A 251 -20.53 -35.83 8.17
N CYS A 252 -20.77 -34.70 7.51
CA CYS A 252 -20.67 -33.36 8.09
C CYS A 252 -21.70 -33.15 9.20
N ALA A 253 -22.97 -33.54 8.95
CA ALA A 253 -24.06 -33.40 9.90
C ALA A 253 -23.80 -34.19 11.19
N GLU A 254 -23.31 -35.43 11.09
CA GLU A 254 -22.93 -36.26 12.25
C GLU A 254 -21.87 -35.61 13.16
N ARG A 255 -21.05 -34.72 12.61
CA ARG A 255 -19.96 -34.03 13.32
C ARG A 255 -20.29 -32.60 13.69
N GLY A 256 -21.53 -32.17 13.44
CA GLY A 256 -22.00 -30.82 13.74
C GLY A 256 -21.44 -29.76 12.81
N LEU A 257 -20.93 -30.13 11.63
CA LEU A 257 -20.55 -29.17 10.58
C LEU A 257 -21.78 -28.79 9.76
N ILE A 258 -21.85 -27.53 9.32
CA ILE A 258 -22.95 -27.03 8.49
C ILE A 258 -22.49 -27.02 7.04
N LEU A 259 -22.84 -28.04 6.26
CA LEU A 259 -22.57 -28.07 4.83
C LEU A 259 -23.73 -27.40 4.07
N GLN A 260 -23.46 -26.29 3.41
CA GLN A 260 -24.41 -25.57 2.57
C GLN A 260 -23.90 -25.51 1.12
N ARG A 261 -24.82 -25.32 0.16
CA ARG A 261 -24.45 -25.19 -1.26
C ARG A 261 -24.77 -23.79 -1.76
N THR A 262 -23.96 -23.30 -2.68
CA THR A 262 -24.20 -22.02 -3.34
C THR A 262 -23.80 -22.12 -4.80
N ASN A 263 -24.67 -21.63 -5.67
CA ASN A 263 -24.39 -21.45 -7.09
C ASN A 263 -23.91 -20.01 -7.28
N LEU A 264 -22.75 -19.86 -7.93
CA LEU A 264 -22.20 -18.56 -8.31
C LEU A 264 -22.50 -18.24 -9.77
#